data_AF-A0A954H9P7-F1
#
_entry.id   AF-A0A954H9P7-F1
#
_cell.length_a   1.000
_cell.length_b   1.000
_cell.length_c   1.000
_cell.angle_alpha   90.00
_cell.angle_beta   90.00
_cell.angle_gamma   90.00
#
_symmetry.space_group_name_H-M   'P 1'
#
loop_
_entity.id
_entity.type
_entity.pdbx_description
1 polymer ?
#
loop_
_entity_poly.entity_id
_entity_poly.type
_entity_poly.pdbx_seq_one_letter_code
_entity_poly.pdbx_strand_id
1 'polypeptide(L)'
;MNMNNRKLAHFKDLVGGPDARNASRAAVILGNMGREANSALDKLKEQQDHPDEQARAAILKAIEKIEADIAEEQRERQDDR
;
A
#
# COMPACT_ATOMS: atom_id res chain seq x y z
N MET A 1 -20.42 0.95 -5.54
CA MET A 1 -19.06 1.09 -4.95
C MET A 1 -18.85 0.00 -3.91
N ASN A 2 -17.89 -0.90 -4.14
CA ASN A 2 -17.55 -1.98 -3.22
C ASN A 2 -16.91 -1.43 -1.92
N MET A 3 -17.17 -2.05 -0.77
CA MET A 3 -16.74 -1.53 0.54
C MET A 3 -15.20 -1.43 0.66
N ASN A 4 -14.48 -2.32 -0.01
CA ASN A 4 -13.01 -2.31 -0.08
C ASN A 4 -12.46 -1.06 -0.79
N ASN A 5 -13.19 -0.51 -1.77
CA ASN A 5 -12.73 0.65 -2.53
C ASN A 5 -12.83 1.96 -1.72
N ARG A 6 -13.81 2.06 -0.79
CA ARG A 6 -13.90 3.19 0.13
C ARG A 6 -12.79 3.15 1.19
N LYS A 7 -12.50 1.94 1.69
CA LYS A 7 -11.38 1.73 2.62
C LYS A 7 -10.05 2.10 1.97
N LEU A 8 -9.84 1.67 0.72
CA LEU A 8 -8.65 1.99 -0.05
C LEU A 8 -8.45 3.51 -0.19
N ALA A 9 -9.49 4.23 -0.60
CA ALA A 9 -9.42 5.70 -0.68
C ALA A 9 -9.10 6.34 0.67
N HIS A 10 -9.78 5.92 1.74
CA HIS A 10 -9.52 6.44 3.08
C HIS A 10 -8.08 6.20 3.56
N PHE A 11 -7.52 5.01 3.32
CA PHE A 11 -6.15 4.71 3.72
C PHE A 11 -5.11 5.45 2.85
N LYS A 12 -5.40 5.72 1.58
CA LYS A 12 -4.56 6.59 0.74
C LYS A 12 -4.42 7.98 1.33
N ASP A 13 -5.53 8.55 1.82
CA ASP A 13 -5.52 9.88 2.44
C ASP A 13 -4.71 9.87 3.76
N LEU A 14 -4.87 8.82 4.58
CA LEU A 14 -4.17 8.70 5.86
C LEU A 14 -2.65 8.55 5.72
N VAL A 15 -2.17 7.87 4.68
CA VAL A 15 -0.72 7.72 4.41
C VAL A 15 -0.04 9.06 4.14
N GLY A 16 -0.74 10.00 3.49
CA GLY A 16 -0.22 11.36 3.26
C GLY A 16 -0.58 12.36 4.37
N GLY A 17 -1.18 11.90 5.45
CA GLY A 17 -1.64 12.75 6.56
C GLY A 17 -0.50 13.14 7.51
N PRO A 18 -0.69 14.19 8.32
CA PRO A 18 0.34 14.68 9.25
C PRO A 18 0.58 13.74 10.45
N ASP A 19 -0.31 12.77 10.70
CA ASP A 19 -0.22 11.85 11.83
C ASP A 19 0.55 10.58 11.40
N ALA A 20 1.78 10.46 11.88
CA ALA A 20 2.67 9.32 11.61
C ALA A 20 2.09 7.97 12.06
N ARG A 21 1.30 7.95 13.14
CA ARG A 21 0.66 6.72 13.63
C ARG A 21 -0.45 6.29 12.68
N ASN A 22 -1.21 7.23 12.15
CA ASN A 22 -2.21 6.94 11.12
C ASN A 22 -1.54 6.52 9.81
N ALA A 23 -0.47 7.19 9.40
CA ALA A 23 0.28 6.86 8.18
C ALA A 23 0.85 5.43 8.25
N SER A 24 1.52 5.07 9.35
CA SER A 24 2.06 3.72 9.55
C SER A 24 0.97 2.64 9.55
N ARG A 25 -0.14 2.86 10.25
CA ARG A 25 -1.28 1.92 10.28
C ARG A 25 -1.93 1.78 8.90
N ALA A 26 -2.14 2.88 8.20
CA ALA A 26 -2.71 2.88 6.87
C ALA A 26 -1.80 2.12 5.88
N ALA A 27 -0.49 2.36 5.92
CA ALA A 27 0.49 1.64 5.12
C ALA A 27 0.45 0.12 5.39
N VAL A 28 0.40 -0.31 6.66
CA VAL A 28 0.28 -1.75 7.00
C VAL A 28 -0.99 -2.36 6.41
N ILE A 29 -2.12 -1.66 6.47
CA ILE A 29 -3.39 -2.16 5.93
C ILE A 29 -3.30 -2.27 4.40
N LEU A 30 -2.79 -1.24 3.72
CA LEU A 30 -2.59 -1.25 2.26
C LEU A 30 -1.67 -2.40 1.83
N GLY A 31 -0.55 -2.60 2.55
CA GLY A 31 0.37 -3.72 2.28
C GLY A 31 -0.28 -5.09 2.47
N ASN A 32 -1.20 -5.24 3.42
CA ASN A 32 -1.93 -6.49 3.65
C ASN A 32 -3.08 -6.71 2.65
N MET A 33 -3.55 -5.66 1.97
CA MET A 33 -4.48 -5.80 0.84
C MET A 33 -3.76 -6.32 -0.42
N GLY A 34 -2.43 -6.22 -0.48
CA GLY A 34 -1.64 -6.70 -1.60
C GLY A 34 -2.02 -6.00 -2.90
N ARG A 35 -2.17 -6.75 -3.98
CA ARG A 35 -2.46 -6.22 -5.33
C ARG A 35 -3.77 -5.44 -5.44
N GLU A 36 -4.74 -5.67 -4.54
CA GLU A 36 -5.96 -4.84 -4.50
C GLU A 36 -5.63 -3.37 -4.17
N ALA A 37 -4.51 -3.11 -3.48
CA ALA A 37 -4.01 -1.78 -3.18
C ALA A 37 -3.07 -1.21 -4.26
N ASN A 38 -3.00 -1.80 -5.46
CA ASN A 38 -2.16 -1.30 -6.56
C ASN A 38 -2.35 0.20 -6.81
N SER A 39 -3.59 0.70 -6.77
CA SER A 39 -3.88 2.12 -6.98
C SER A 39 -3.39 3.06 -5.87
N ALA A 40 -2.87 2.53 -4.76
CA ALA A 40 -2.25 3.28 -3.67
C ALA A 40 -0.71 3.34 -3.78
N LEU A 41 -0.09 2.59 -4.69
CA LEU A 41 1.38 2.53 -4.82
C LEU A 41 2.00 3.89 -5.06
N ASP A 42 1.44 4.70 -5.97
CA ASP A 42 1.96 6.05 -6.25
C ASP A 42 2.00 6.90 -4.98
N LYS A 43 0.93 6.82 -4.17
CA LYS A 43 0.84 7.58 -2.92
C LYS A 43 1.82 7.07 -1.86
N LEU A 44 2.03 5.76 -1.78
CA LEU A 44 3.04 5.17 -0.89
C LEU A 44 4.45 5.61 -1.30
N LYS A 45 4.75 5.61 -2.61
CA LYS A 45 6.06 6.05 -3.15
C LYS A 45 6.33 7.53 -2.88
N GLU A 46 5.31 8.39 -2.99
CA GLU A 46 5.41 9.80 -2.57
C GLU A 46 5.77 9.98 -1.09
N GLN A 47 5.52 8.99 -0.24
CA GLN A 47 5.74 9.05 1.21
C GLN A 47 6.88 8.12 1.66
N GLN A 48 7.68 7.58 0.74
CA GLN A 48 8.78 6.66 1.06
C GLN A 48 9.87 7.28 1.96
N ASP A 49 9.98 8.60 1.97
CA ASP A 49 10.93 9.36 2.79
C ASP A 49 10.25 10.03 4.00
N HIS A 50 9.17 9.42 4.51
CA HIS A 50 8.41 9.97 5.64
C HIS A 50 9.33 10.29 6.84
N PRO A 51 9.17 11.47 7.48
CA PRO A 51 10.08 11.92 8.55
C PRO A 51 10.07 10.99 9.76
N ASP A 52 8.90 10.47 10.13
CA ASP A 52 8.78 9.45 11.16
C ASP A 52 9.29 8.08 10.69
N GLU A 53 10.19 7.48 11.47
CA GLU A 53 10.85 6.20 11.15
C GLU A 53 9.87 5.03 11.09
N GLN A 54 8.89 4.99 11.99
CA GLN A 54 7.92 3.89 12.03
C GLN A 54 7.01 3.94 10.80
N ALA A 55 6.51 5.13 10.44
CA ALA A 55 5.74 5.35 9.22
C ALA A 55 6.56 5.02 7.98
N ARG A 56 7.81 5.48 7.91
CA ARG A 56 8.71 5.18 6.78
C ARG A 56 8.91 3.68 6.57
N ALA A 57 9.26 2.94 7.64
CA ALA A 57 9.44 1.49 7.56
C ALA A 57 8.15 0.76 7.14
N ALA A 58 6.99 1.21 7.65
CA ALA A 58 5.71 0.63 7.27
C ALA A 58 5.34 0.90 5.80
N ILE A 59 5.62 2.10 5.30
CA ILE A 59 5.36 2.51 3.91
C ILE A 59 6.23 1.70 2.95
N LEU A 60 7.54 1.60 3.20
CA LEU A 60 8.46 0.81 2.37
C LEU A 60 8.04 -0.66 2.32
N LYS A 61 7.72 -1.25 3.47
CA LYS A 61 7.24 -2.63 3.55
C LYS A 61 5.90 -2.84 2.84
N ALA A 62 5.03 -1.84 2.82
CA ALA A 62 3.76 -1.90 2.10
C ALA A 62 3.99 -1.92 0.59
N ILE A 63 4.90 -1.07 0.08
CA ILE A 63 5.28 -1.05 -1.34
C ILE A 63 5.80 -2.43 -1.76
N GLU A 64 6.77 -2.97 -1.01
CA GLU A 64 7.35 -4.29 -1.30
C GLU A 64 6.30 -5.40 -1.37
N LYS A 65 5.37 -5.44 -0.41
CA LYS A 65 4.30 -6.45 -0.38
C LYS A 65 3.35 -6.35 -1.57
N ILE A 66 2.92 -5.13 -1.91
CA ILE A 66 1.99 -4.91 -3.01
C ILE A 66 2.65 -5.27 -4.34
N GLU A 67 3.89 -4.83 -4.56
CA GLU A 67 4.64 -5.15 -5.78
C GLU A 67 4.93 -6.65 -5.90
N ALA A 68 5.25 -7.34 -4.79
CA ALA A 68 5.44 -8.79 -4.78
C ALA A 68 4.16 -9.55 -5.18
N ASP A 69 3.01 -9.19 -4.60
CA ASP A 69 1.71 -9.83 -4.92
C ASP A 69 1.27 -9.54 -6.38
N ILE A 70 1.53 -8.32 -6.88
CA ILE A 70 1.28 -8.01 -8.31
C ILE A 70 2.18 -8.87 -9.21
N ALA A 71 3.46 -9.01 -8.87
CA ALA A 71 4.40 -9.80 -9.64
C ALA A 71 4.05 -11.31 -9.61
N GLU A 72 3.56 -11.80 -8.48
CA GLU A 72 3.08 -13.18 -8.31
C GLU A 72 1.84 -13.43 -9.20
N GLU A 73 0.82 -12.56 -9.15
CA GLU A 73 -0.36 -12.69 -10.01
C GLU A 73 0.00 -12.67 -11.51
N GLN A 74 1.00 -11.86 -11.91
CA GLN A 74 1.45 -11.83 -13.30
C GLN A 74 2.14 -13.11 -13.74
N ARG A 75 2.87 -13.79 -12.85
CA ARG A 75 3.51 -15.08 -13.12
C ARG A 75 2.48 -16.18 -13.26
N GLU A 76 1.52 -16.26 -12.33
CA GLU A 76 0.43 -17.24 -12.39
C GLU A 76 -0.34 -17.15 -13.72
N ARG A 77 -0.65 -15.93 -14.18
CA ARG A 77 -1.33 -15.71 -15.46
C ARG A 77 -0.50 -16.06 -16.70
N GLN A 78 0.82 -16.13 -16.57
CA GLN A 78 1.74 -16.51 -17.65
C GLN A 78 1.92 -18.01 -17.74
N ASP A 79 1.87 -18.73 -16.61
CA ASP A 79 2.00 -20.19 -16.55
C ASP A 79 0.74 -20.94 -17.03
N ASP A 80 -0.42 -20.26 -17.06
CA ASP A 80 -1.70 -20.79 -17.56
C ASP A 80 -1.86 -20.77 -19.11
N ARG A 81 -0.83 -20.36 -19.87
CA ARG A 81 -0.87 -20.23 -21.35
C ARG A 81 0.00 -21.24 -22.07
#